data_AF-A0A7V3IW82-F1
#
_entry.id   AF-A0A7V3IW82-F1
#
_cell.length_a   1.000
_cell.length_b   1.000
_cell.length_c   1.000
_cell.angle_alpha   90.00
_cell.angle_beta   90.00
_cell.angle_gamma   90.00
#
_symmetry.space_group_name_H-M   'P 1'
#
loop_
_entity.id
_entity.type
_entity.pdbx_description
1 polymer ?
#
loop_
_entity_poly.entity_id
_entity_poly.type
_entity_poly.pdbx_seq_one_letter_code
_entity_poly.pdbx_strand_id
1 'polypeptide(L)' 'MAWEFLGSHYAGSRFAEWPIDRRLHAYLLHRGLTNIADNGTVCAALLERVMANIAAARNSGMLPPQA' A
#
# COMPACT_ATOMS: atom_id res chain seq x y z
N MET A 1 -5.03 3.92 7.03
CA MET A 1 -4.13 4.10 5.87
C MET A 1 -3.26 2.87 5.55
N ALA A 2 -2.24 2.50 6.34
CA ALA A 2 -1.34 1.40 5.96
C ALA A 2 -2.05 0.03 5.88
N TRP A 3 -2.84 -0.32 6.89
CA TRP A 3 -3.64 -1.55 6.89
C TRP A 3 -4.75 -1.53 5.81
N GLU A 4 -5.38 -0.38 5.58
CA GLU A 4 -6.33 -0.20 4.47
C GLU A 4 -5.69 -0.43 3.10
N PHE A 5 -4.47 0.07 2.88
CA PHE A 5 -3.71 -0.21 1.67
C PHE A 5 -3.43 -1.71 1.52
N LEU A 6 -2.95 -2.36 2.60
CA LEU A 6 -2.62 -3.79 2.61
C LEU A 6 -3.84 -4.69 2.36
N GLY A 7 -5.04 -4.29 2.78
CA GLY A 7 -6.30 -4.98 2.47
C GLY A 7 -6.92 -4.60 1.12
N SER A 8 -6.36 -3.61 0.41
CA SER A 8 -6.88 -3.17 -0.87
C SER A 8 -6.34 -4.01 -2.03
N HIS A 9 -7.04 -4.00 -3.15
CA HIS A 9 -6.59 -4.65 -4.39
C HIS A 9 -5.22 -4.16 -4.89
N TYR A 10 -4.76 -2.98 -4.47
CA TYR A 10 -3.43 -2.44 -4.79
C TYR A 10 -2.29 -3.21 -4.13
N ALA A 11 -2.53 -3.89 -3.01
CA ALA A 11 -1.56 -4.76 -2.37
C ALA A 11 -1.52 -6.18 -2.96
N GLY A 12 -2.40 -6.49 -3.91
CA GLY A 12 -2.55 -7.83 -4.50
C GLY A 12 -1.72 -8.11 -5.74
N SER A 13 -1.90 -9.33 -6.28
CA SER A 13 -1.11 -9.82 -7.42
C SER A 13 -1.34 -9.02 -8.70
N ARG A 14 -2.49 -8.36 -8.85
CA ARG A 14 -2.79 -7.47 -10.00
C ARG A 14 -1.72 -6.40 -10.23
N PHE A 15 -1.05 -5.96 -9.16
CA PHE A 15 0.01 -4.96 -9.25
C PHE A 15 1.37 -5.54 -8.83
N ALA A 16 1.53 -6.87 -8.81
CA ALA A 16 2.75 -7.54 -8.37
C ALA A 16 4.00 -7.07 -9.13
N GLU A 17 3.84 -6.68 -10.39
CA GLU A 17 4.89 -6.13 -11.26
C GLU A 17 5.38 -4.74 -10.83
N TRP A 18 4.60 -4.00 -10.05
CA TRP A 18 4.97 -2.66 -9.60
C TRP A 18 5.67 -2.73 -8.25
N PRO A 19 6.66 -1.87 -7.98
CA PRO A 19 7.23 -1.77 -6.65
C PRO A 19 6.18 -1.18 -5.68
N ILE A 20 6.29 -1.49 -4.40
CA ILE A 20 5.22 -1.23 -3.42
C ILE A 20 4.95 0.27 -3.20
N ASP A 21 5.96 1.11 -3.35
CA ASP A 21 5.85 2.58 -3.37
C ASP A 21 4.94 3.05 -4.51
N ARG A 22 5.09 2.50 -5.72
CA ARG A 22 4.24 2.83 -6.87
C ARG A 22 2.80 2.37 -6.66
N ARG A 23 2.60 1.21 -6.05
CA ARG A 23 1.26 0.71 -5.69
C ARG A 23 0.59 1.62 -4.65
N LEU A 24 1.35 2.04 -3.64
CA LEU A 24 0.88 2.94 -2.60
C LEU A 24 0.53 4.32 -3.16
N HIS A 25 1.37 4.85 -4.06
CA HIS A 25 1.11 6.12 -4.74
C HIS A 25 -0.19 6.06 -5.56
N ALA A 26 -0.39 5.00 -6.36
CA ALA A 26 -1.62 4.79 -7.12
C ALA A 26 -2.87 4.68 -6.21
N TYR A 27 -2.75 3.99 -5.07
CA TYR A 27 -3.81 3.91 -4.07
C TYR A 27 -4.18 5.29 -3.50
N LEU A 28 -3.19 6.11 -3.16
CA LEU A 28 -3.41 7.46 -2.63
C LEU A 28 -4.10 8.36 -3.66
N LEU A 29 -3.67 8.32 -4.92
CA LEU A 29 -4.30 9.05 -6.02
C LEU A 29 -5.76 8.63 -6.21
N HIS A 30 -6.04 7.33 -6.21
CA HIS A 30 -7.41 6.81 -6.35
C HIS A 30 -8.33 7.24 -5.20
N ARG A 31 -7.78 7.42 -3.99
CA ARG A 31 -8.51 7.91 -2.81
C ARG A 31 -8.64 9.44 -2.75
N GLY A 32 -8.12 10.17 -3.75
CA GLY A 32 -8.09 11.64 -3.75
C GLY A 32 -7.12 12.24 -2.74
N LEU A 33 -6.16 11.45 -2.24
CA LEU A 33 -5.17 11.85 -1.24
C LEU A 33 -3.89 12.40 -1.88
N THR A 34 -4.04 13.21 -2.92
CA THR A 34 -2.91 13.75 -3.71
C THR A 34 -1.93 14.54 -2.85
N ASN A 35 -2.42 15.30 -1.87
CA ASN A 35 -1.55 16.02 -0.91
C ASN A 35 -0.63 15.10 -0.10
N ILE A 36 -1.03 13.84 0.13
CA ILE A 36 -0.21 12.83 0.81
C ILE A 36 0.75 12.18 -0.20
N ALA A 37 0.27 11.92 -1.41
CA ALA A 37 1.06 11.31 -2.48
C ALA A 37 2.23 12.21 -2.92
N ASP A 38 2.01 13.52 -2.99
CA ASP A 38 2.99 14.53 -3.41
C ASP A 38 3.93 14.98 -2.28
N ASN A 39 3.53 14.74 -1.03
CA ASN A 39 4.39 14.99 0.12
C ASN A 39 5.32 13.81 0.36
N GLY A 40 6.55 13.91 -0.16
CA GLY A 40 7.56 12.85 -0.06
C GLY A 40 7.85 12.37 1.36
N THR A 41 7.81 13.24 2.37
CA THR A 41 8.04 12.85 3.78
C THR A 41 6.89 12.03 4.33
N VAL A 42 5.65 12.46 4.10
CA VAL A 42 4.46 11.74 4.58
C VAL A 42 4.29 10.42 3.82
N CYS A 43 4.55 10.43 2.52
CA CYS A 43 4.50 9.23 1.68
C CYS A 43 5.56 8.20 2.13
N ALA A 44 6.79 8.63 2.41
CA ALA A 44 7.85 7.77 2.93
C ALA A 44 7.49 7.15 4.30
N ALA A 45 6.99 7.96 5.24
CA ALA A 45 6.57 7.46 6.55
C ALA A 45 5.41 6.45 6.44
N LEU A 46 4.48 6.67 5.50
CA LEU A 46 3.39 5.72 5.23
C LEU A 46 3.92 4.42 4.61
N LEU A 47 4.89 4.51 3.69
CA LEU A 47 5.54 3.37 3.08
C LEU A 47 6.28 2.51 4.12
N GLU A 48 7.04 3.13 5.04
CA GLU A 48 7.67 2.45 6.16
C GLU A 48 6.64 1.70 7.02
N ARG A 49 5.51 2.36 7.34
CA ARG A 49 4.42 1.74 8.08
C ARG A 49 3.82 0.54 7.32
N VAL A 50 3.68 0.63 6.01
CA VAL A 50 3.21 -0.49 5.17
C VAL A 50 4.20 -1.66 5.24
N MET A 51 5.49 -1.42 5.04
CA MET A 51 6.53 -2.45 5.08
C MET A 51 6.62 -3.11 6.46
N ALA A 52 6.52 -2.33 7.54
CA ALA A 52 6.54 -2.84 8.92
C ALA A 52 5.34 -3.75 9.24
N ASN A 53 4.20 -3.59 8.55
CA ASN A 53 2.98 -4.37 8.81
C ASN A 53 2.71 -5.45 7.75
N ILE A 54 3.52 -5.56 6.68
CA ILE A 54 3.23 -6.47 5.57
C ILE A 54 3.23 -7.94 5.99
N ALA A 55 4.15 -8.34 6.87
CA ALA A 55 4.21 -9.70 7.39
C ALA A 55 3.00 -10.03 8.27
N ALA A 56 2.57 -9.08 9.11
CA ALA A 56 1.40 -9.23 9.97
C ALA A 56 0.10 -9.30 9.14
N ALA A 57 -0.02 -8.46 8.11
CA ALA A 57 -1.15 -8.48 7.17
C ALA A 57 -1.23 -9.80 6.39
N ARG A 58 -0.06 -10.37 6.01
CA ARG A 58 -0.02 -11.69 5.37
C ARG A 58 -0.50 -12.79 6.31
N ASN A 59 0.02 -12.82 7.53
CA ASN A 59 -0.29 -13.87 8.51
C ASN A 59 -1.75 -13.82 8.99
N SER A 60 -2.39 -12.66 8.93
CA SER A 60 -3.81 -12.47 9.26
C SER A 60 -4.75 -12.73 8.08
N GLY A 61 -4.23 -13.10 6.89
CA GLY A 61 -5.04 -13.31 5.69
C GLY A 61 -5.64 -12.02 5.12
N MET A 62 -5.15 -10.85 5.55
CA MET A 62 -5.67 -9.56 5.10
C MET A 62 -5.11 -9.16 3.73
N LEU A 63 -3.93 -9.68 3.36
CA LEU A 63 -3.43 -9.47 2.00
C LEU A 63 -4.37 -10.17 1.01
N PRO A 64 -4.79 -9.47 -0.06
CA PRO A 64 -5.56 -10.11 -1.12
C PRO A 64 -4.76 -11.30 -1.70
N PRO A 65 -5.46 -12.38 -2.09
CA PRO A 65 -4.82 -13.60 -2.57
C PRO A 65 -3.88 -13.29 -3.74
N GLN A 66 -2.68 -13.86 -3.67
CA GLN A 66 -1.74 -13.87 -4.77
C GLN A 66 -2.20 -14.98 -5.71
N ALA A 67 -3.06 -14.65 -6.67
CA ALA A 67 -3.45 -15.55 -7.76
C ALA A 67 -2.25 -15.94 -8.60
#